data_AF-A0A944C0I4-F1
#
_entry.id   AF-A0A944C0I4-F1
#
_cell.length_a   1.000
_cell.length_b   1.000
_cell.length_c   1.000
_cell.angle_alpha   90.00
_cell.angle_beta   90.00
_cell.angle_gamma   90.00
#
_symmetry.space_group_name_H-M   'P 1'
#
loop_
_entity.id
_entity.type
_entity.pdbx_description
1 polymer ?
#
loop_
_entity_poly.entity_id
_entity_poly.type
_entity_poly.pdbx_seq_one_letter_code
_entity_poly.pdbx_strand_id
1 'polypeptide(L)'
;VVKFHQLQVVKGTALEKMLNSGQIADFRCFTLDEYLALCGAEVKRLSPKIAIERFVSESPADILISPKWGIKPDKFKSMLEKYLIQHHISQQNS
;
A
#
# COMPACT_ATOMS: atom_id res chain seq x y z
N VAL A 1 -7.52 8.42 13.78
CA VAL A 1 -6.81 8.51 12.48
C VAL A 1 -6.35 7.12 12.07
N VAL A 2 -6.18 6.85 10.77
CA VAL A 2 -5.64 5.58 10.24
C VAL A 2 -4.39 5.86 9.40
N LYS A 3 -3.39 4.98 9.50
CA LYS A 3 -2.16 5.00 8.70
C LYS A 3 -2.02 3.65 8.01
N PHE A 4 -2.07 3.65 6.68
CA PHE A 4 -1.79 2.43 5.92
C PHE A 4 -0.31 2.29 5.62
N HIS A 5 0.07 1.03 5.44
CA HIS A 5 1.40 0.59 5.05
C HIS A 5 1.25 -0.54 4.05
N GLN A 6 1.85 -0.41 2.87
CA GLN A 6 1.99 -1.53 1.97
C GLN A 6 2.99 -2.52 2.56
N LEU A 7 2.73 -3.82 2.44
CA LEU A 7 3.66 -4.84 2.88
C LEU A 7 4.93 -4.77 2.02
N GLN A 8 6.08 -4.62 2.68
CA GLN A 8 7.40 -4.59 2.05
C GLN A 8 8.23 -5.77 2.55
N VAL A 9 8.94 -6.41 1.64
CA VAL A 9 10.05 -7.31 1.95
C VAL A 9 11.30 -6.45 2.06
N VAL A 10 11.92 -6.46 3.24
CA VAL A 10 13.11 -5.67 3.56
C VAL A 10 14.25 -6.61 3.93
N LYS A 11 15.46 -6.28 3.47
CA LYS A 11 16.68 -7.03 3.76
C LYS A 11 16.94 -7.13 5.26
N GLY A 12 17.35 -8.30 5.71
CA GLY A 12 17.60 -8.65 7.11
C GLY A 12 16.36 -9.04 7.91
N THR A 13 15.15 -8.95 7.34
CA THR A 13 13.91 -9.28 8.06
C THR A 13 13.63 -10.78 8.09
N ALA A 14 12.79 -11.22 9.03
CA ALA A 14 12.29 -12.59 9.06
C ALA A 14 11.53 -12.95 7.77
N LEU A 15 10.78 -12.00 7.21
CA LEU A 15 10.04 -12.21 5.97
C LEU A 15 10.98 -12.53 4.80
N GLU A 16 12.10 -11.81 4.66
CA GLU A 16 13.13 -12.17 3.66
C GLU A 16 13.62 -13.61 3.85
N LYS A 17 13.96 -14.00 5.09
CA LYS A 17 14.47 -15.34 5.39
C LYS A 17 13.45 -16.43 5.04
N MET A 18 12.19 -16.22 5.41
CA MET A 18 11.10 -17.17 5.15
C MET A 18 10.83 -17.35 3.66
N LEU A 19 10.96 -16.27 2.87
CA LEU A 19 10.85 -16.34 1.41
C LEU A 19 12.02 -17.11 0.80
N ASN A 20 13.25 -16.78 1.21
CA ASN A 20 14.46 -17.43 0.69
C ASN A 20 14.53 -18.91 1.07
N SER A 21 13.98 -19.29 2.23
CA SER A 21 13.94 -20.69 2.67
C SER A 21 12.77 -21.49 2.09
N GLY A 22 11.88 -20.86 1.31
CA GLY A 22 10.67 -21.51 0.78
C GLY A 22 9.61 -21.83 1.84
N GLN A 23 9.69 -21.25 3.04
CA GLN A 23 8.69 -21.45 4.10
C GLN A 23 7.33 -20.84 3.73
N ILE A 24 7.35 -19.78 2.91
CA ILE A 24 6.15 -19.18 2.34
C ILE A 24 6.14 -19.49 0.84
N ALA A 25 5.26 -20.39 0.44
CA ALA A 25 4.97 -20.63 -0.97
C ALA A 25 4.10 -19.48 -1.53
N ASP A 26 4.34 -19.10 -2.79
CA ASP A 26 3.52 -18.16 -3.58
C ASP A 26 3.31 -16.76 -2.98
N PHE A 27 4.30 -16.25 -2.24
CA PHE A 27 4.25 -14.87 -1.78
C PHE A 27 4.50 -13.88 -2.92
N ARG A 28 3.63 -12.87 -3.02
CA ARG A 28 3.86 -11.70 -3.87
C ARG A 28 3.40 -10.43 -3.16
N CYS A 29 4.18 -9.36 -3.29
CA CYS A 29 3.71 -8.03 -2.97
C CYS A 29 2.71 -7.56 -4.03
N PHE A 30 1.84 -6.62 -3.66
CA PHE A 30 0.94 -5.97 -4.62
C PHE A 30 1.74 -5.22 -5.70
N THR A 31 1.24 -5.27 -6.93
CA THR A 31 1.58 -4.25 -7.93
C THR A 31 1.04 -2.90 -7.48
N LEU A 32 1.52 -1.83 -8.11
CA LEU A 32 1.06 -0.48 -7.79
C LEU A 32 -0.47 -0.34 -8.00
N ASP A 33 -0.98 -0.87 -9.11
CA ASP A 33 -2.39 -0.79 -9.47
C ASP A 33 -3.28 -1.63 -8.55
N GLU A 34 -2.82 -2.82 -8.15
CA GLU A 34 -3.52 -3.65 -7.17
C GLU A 34 -3.61 -2.95 -5.81
N TYR A 35 -2.53 -2.29 -5.37
CA TYR A 35 -2.54 -1.56 -4.11
C TYR A 35 -3.40 -0.29 -4.17
N LEU A 36 -3.43 0.41 -5.33
CA LEU A 36 -4.35 1.53 -5.56
C LEU A 36 -5.81 1.09 -5.45
N ALA A 37 -6.16 -0.01 -6.11
CA ALA A 37 -7.51 -0.56 -6.05
C ALA A 37 -7.89 -0.97 -4.62
N LEU A 38 -6.97 -1.60 -3.88
CA LEU A 38 -7.17 -1.93 -2.47
C LEU A 38 -7.42 -0.67 -1.62
N CYS A 39 -6.57 0.35 -1.77
CA CYS A 39 -6.74 1.62 -1.06
C CYS A 39 -8.09 2.28 -1.36
N GLY A 40 -8.52 2.28 -2.63
CA GLY A 40 -9.84 2.78 -3.02
C GLY A 40 -10.97 2.02 -2.33
N ALA A 41 -10.87 0.70 -2.25
CA ALA A 41 -11.84 -0.13 -1.53
C ALA A 41 -11.87 0.18 -0.02
N GLU A 42 -10.72 0.44 0.61
CA GLU A 42 -10.66 0.84 2.02
C GLU A 42 -11.22 2.24 2.26
N VAL A 43 -10.94 3.21 1.38
CA VAL A 43 -11.53 4.56 1.45
C VAL A 43 -13.06 4.47 1.43
N LYS A 44 -13.62 3.62 0.57
CA LYS A 44 -15.07 3.40 0.50
C LYS A 44 -15.66 2.86 1.82
N ARG A 45 -14.91 2.01 2.54
CA ARG A 45 -15.35 1.37 3.78
C ARG A 45 -15.16 2.24 5.02
N LEU A 46 -14.13 3.07 5.04
CA LEU A 46 -13.79 3.86 6.21
C LEU A 46 -14.81 4.98 6.45
N SER A 47 -15.25 5.10 7.71
CA SER A 47 -16.11 6.21 8.14
C SER A 47 -15.43 7.56 7.90
N PRO A 48 -16.16 8.59 7.43
CA PRO A 48 -15.63 9.94 7.21
C PRO A 48 -15.23 10.64 8.52
N LYS A 49 -15.63 10.10 9.68
CA LYS A 49 -15.14 10.54 10.99
C LYS A 49 -13.69 10.10 11.26
N ILE A 50 -13.14 9.21 10.44
CA ILE A 50 -11.77 8.72 10.56
C ILE A 50 -10.92 9.37 9.47
N ALA A 51 -10.02 10.27 9.89
CA ALA A 51 -9.02 10.82 8.99
C ALA A 51 -7.96 9.78 8.62
N ILE A 52 -7.64 9.68 7.33
CA ILE A 52 -6.54 8.88 6.79
C ILE A 52 -5.31 9.78 6.69
N GLU A 53 -4.26 9.42 7.40
CA GLU A 53 -3.03 10.24 7.44
C GLU A 53 -2.09 9.91 6.26
N ARG A 54 -1.98 8.62 5.90
CA ARG A 54 -1.15 8.17 4.76
C ARG A 54 -1.60 6.82 4.22
N PHE A 55 -1.20 6.55 2.97
CA PHE A 55 -1.42 5.28 2.29
C PHE A 55 -0.18 4.41 2.16
N VAL A 56 0.98 5.03 2.00
CA VAL A 56 2.24 4.32 1.75
C VAL A 56 3.33 4.77 2.71
N SER A 57 4.32 3.91 2.92
CA SER A 57 5.57 4.22 3.62
C SER A 57 6.78 3.89 2.75
N GLU A 58 7.87 4.63 2.92
CA GLU A 58 9.14 4.35 2.24
C GLU A 58 10.11 3.62 3.18
N SER A 59 10.78 2.62 2.64
CA SER A 59 11.97 2.00 3.24
C SER A 59 13.20 2.45 2.45
N PRO A 60 14.40 2.53 3.07
CA PRO A 60 15.61 2.88 2.34
C PRO A 60 15.84 1.95 1.14
N ALA A 61 16.20 2.54 -0.01
CA ALA A 61 16.22 1.85 -1.30
C ALA A 61 17.26 0.71 -1.39
N ASP A 62 18.34 0.82 -0.61
CA ASP A 62 19.42 -0.16 -0.52
C ASP A 62 19.03 -1.44 0.24
N ILE A 63 18.01 -1.37 1.11
CA ILE A 63 17.50 -2.51 1.86
C ILE A 63 16.10 -2.96 1.42
N LEU A 64 15.39 -2.20 0.59
CA LEU A 64 14.09 -2.60 0.06
C LEU A 64 14.26 -3.70 -0.99
N ILE A 65 13.64 -4.86 -0.78
CA ILE A 65 13.63 -5.98 -1.72
C ILE A 65 12.39 -5.90 -2.63
N SER A 66 11.20 -5.73 -2.05
CA SER A 66 9.93 -5.67 -2.78
C SER A 66 8.84 -4.97 -1.94
N PRO A 67 7.80 -4.35 -2.54
CA PRO A 67 7.70 -3.99 -3.95
C PRO A 67 8.54 -2.74 -4.26
N LYS A 68 9.16 -2.72 -5.44
CA LYS A 68 9.95 -1.58 -5.94
C LYS A 68 9.15 -0.80 -6.97
N TRP A 69 8.12 -0.07 -6.52
CA TRP A 69 7.29 0.73 -7.43
C TRP A 69 8.02 1.95 -8.01
N GLY A 70 9.10 2.41 -7.38
CA GLY A 70 9.90 3.53 -7.88
C GLY A 70 9.18 4.89 -7.86
N ILE A 71 8.14 5.03 -7.02
CA ILE A 71 7.37 6.27 -6.89
C ILE A 71 7.44 6.82 -5.47
N LYS A 72 7.38 8.14 -5.36
CA LYS A 72 7.29 8.85 -4.09
C LYS A 72 5.85 8.82 -3.52
N PRO A 73 5.67 8.95 -2.19
CA PRO A 73 4.36 9.00 -1.55
C PRO A 73 3.40 10.05 -2.15
N ASP A 74 3.90 11.23 -2.49
CA ASP A 74 3.07 12.28 -3.11
C ASP A 74 2.53 11.86 -4.48
N LYS A 75 3.34 11.14 -5.26
CA LYS A 75 2.92 10.61 -6.56
C LYS A 75 1.83 9.55 -6.38
N PHE A 76 1.99 8.65 -5.41
CA PHE A 76 0.95 7.67 -5.05
C PHE A 76 -0.35 8.38 -4.64
N LYS A 77 -0.26 9.40 -3.79
CA LYS A 77 -1.43 10.18 -3.34
C LYS A 77 -2.18 10.78 -4.53
N SER A 78 -1.48 11.45 -5.45
CA SER A 78 -2.12 12.01 -6.66
C SER A 78 -2.73 10.94 -7.58
N MET A 79 -2.13 9.74 -7.64
CA MET A 79 -2.70 8.62 -8.40
C MET A 79 -3.98 8.11 -7.74
N LEU A 80 -3.98 7.98 -6.40
CA LEU A 80 -5.15 7.56 -5.65
C LEU A 80 -6.28 8.58 -5.73
N GLU A 81 -6.00 9.88 -5.61
CA GLU A 81 -7.00 10.93 -5.79
C GLU A 81 -7.69 10.84 -7.16
N LYS A 82 -6.91 10.64 -8.23
CA LYS A 82 -7.46 10.42 -9.59
C LYS A 82 -8.31 9.16 -9.66
N TYR A 83 -7.84 8.06 -9.08
CA TYR A 83 -8.57 6.80 -9.02
C TYR A 83 -9.93 6.99 -8.32
N LEU A 84 -9.94 7.62 -7.15
CA LEU A 84 -11.17 7.87 -6.38
C LEU A 84 -12.19 8.70 -7.17
N ILE A 85 -11.73 9.76 -7.85
CA ILE A 85 -12.59 10.61 -8.69
C ILE A 85 -13.16 9.79 -9.85
N GLN A 86 -12.32 9.06 -10.59
CA GLN A 86 -12.74 8.25 -11.74
C GLN A 86 -13.78 7.19 -11.35
N HIS A 87 -13.61 6.60 -10.17
CA HIS A 87 -14.49 5.54 -9.66
C HIS A 87 -15.62 6.02 -8.76
N HIS A 88 -15.79 7.34 -8.58
CA HIS A 88 -16.83 7.95 -7.74
C HIS A 88 -16.82 7.41 -6.30
N ILE A 89 -15.62 7.28 -5.71
CA ILE A 89 -15.42 6.74 -4.37
C ILE A 89 -15.20 7.88 -3.38
N SER A 90 -15.94 7.84 -2.26
CA SER A 90 -15.75 8.68 -1.08
C SER A 90 -15.95 7.86 0.19
N GLN A 91 -15.48 8.37 1.33
CA GLN A 91 -15.78 7.79 2.63
C GLN A 91 -17.29 7.88 2.89
N GLN A 92 -17.95 6.74 3.13
CA GLN A 92 -19.40 6.71 3.29
C GLN A 92 -19.85 7.23 4.66
N ASN A 93 -20.78 8.19 4.67
CA ASN A 93 -21.53 8.53 5.88
C ASN A 93 -22.43 7.35 6.22
N SER A 94 -22.03 6.52 7.21
CA SER A 94 -22.92 5.54 7.82
C SER A 94 -24.07 6.21 8.56
#